data_AF-A0A7X9C8Y2-F1
#
_entry.id   AF-A0A7X9C8Y2-F1
#
_cell.length_a   1.000
_cell.length_b   1.000
_cell.length_c   1.000
_cell.angle_alpha   90.00
_cell.angle_beta   90.00
_cell.angle_gamma   90.00
#
_symmetry.space_group_name_H-M   'P 1'
#
loop_
_entity.id
_entity.type
_entity.pdbx_description
1 polymer ?
#
loop_
_entity_poly.entity_id
_entity_poly.type
_entity_poly.pdbx_seq_one_letter_code
_entity_poly.pdbx_strand_id
1 'polypeptide(L)'
;MPDSDAIAVPTLTSEFPVVGDDPHIDAPLRATVRRLSTLLGRTLADQHGQEMLDLVEQVRQLTKEAKSADSEASAQDVQSRLAELTIEQATALTRAFTQYFLLANAAEQVYRVRALQERPSDESWMPRTVRAVHEELGAEGLQEAVDSLDVRLIFTAHPTEASRRAVLTKLR
;
A
#
# COMPACT_ATOMS: atom_id res chain seq x y z
N MET A 1 25.32 -24.93 -12.66
CA MET A 1 24.28 -25.75 -12.01
C MET A 1 23.24 -24.77 -11.50
N PRO A 2 22.05 -24.64 -12.14
CA PRO A 2 21.01 -23.80 -11.59
C PRO A 2 20.35 -24.55 -10.41
N ASP A 3 20.16 -23.84 -9.30
CA ASP A 3 19.46 -24.31 -8.10
C ASP A 3 18.09 -24.90 -8.47
N SER A 4 17.87 -26.18 -8.14
CA SER A 4 16.59 -26.87 -8.34
C SER A 4 15.57 -26.66 -7.22
N ASP A 5 15.89 -25.84 -6.21
CA ASP A 5 15.02 -25.52 -5.07
C ASP A 5 14.39 -24.12 -5.18
N ALA A 6 14.15 -23.65 -6.41
CA ALA A 6 13.39 -22.43 -6.63
C ALA A 6 11.92 -22.66 -6.23
N ILE A 7 11.61 -22.46 -4.94
CA ILE A 7 10.24 -22.37 -4.43
C ILE A 7 9.53 -21.32 -5.29
N ALA A 8 8.59 -21.78 -6.09
CA ALA A 8 7.73 -20.94 -6.92
C ALA A 8 6.77 -20.19 -6.00
N VAL A 9 7.24 -19.08 -5.43
CA VAL A 9 6.41 -18.21 -4.58
C VAL A 9 5.47 -17.42 -5.49
N PRO A 10 4.15 -17.65 -5.41
CA PRO A 10 3.19 -16.89 -6.19
C PRO A 10 3.33 -15.41 -5.89
N THR A 11 3.22 -14.61 -6.94
CA THR A 11 3.54 -13.20 -6.85
C THR A 11 2.28 -12.42 -6.51
N LEU A 12 2.10 -12.18 -5.21
CA LEU A 12 0.94 -11.60 -4.53
C LEU A 12 0.41 -10.21 -4.99
N THR A 13 0.94 -9.63 -6.05
CA THR A 13 1.02 -8.15 -6.16
C THR A 13 0.39 -7.55 -7.40
N SER A 14 -0.28 -8.34 -8.22
CA SER A 14 -1.17 -7.72 -9.20
C SER A 14 -2.34 -6.99 -8.51
N GLU A 15 -2.67 -7.33 -7.26
CA GLU A 15 -4.05 -7.15 -6.77
C GLU A 15 -4.23 -6.73 -5.31
N PHE A 16 -3.16 -6.50 -4.55
CA PHE A 16 -3.36 -5.73 -3.31
C PHE A 16 -3.77 -4.31 -3.71
N PRO A 17 -4.91 -3.80 -3.20
CA PRO A 17 -5.30 -2.43 -3.49
C PRO A 17 -4.22 -1.54 -2.91
N VAL A 18 -3.49 -0.87 -3.80
CA VAL A 18 -2.72 0.32 -3.42
C VAL A 18 -3.75 1.28 -2.82
N VAL A 19 -3.49 1.79 -1.62
CA VAL A 19 -4.45 2.65 -0.91
C VAL A 19 -4.41 4.02 -1.58
N GLY A 20 -5.14 4.13 -2.68
CA GLY A 20 -5.23 5.31 -3.52
C GLY A 20 -5.81 4.91 -4.87
N ASP A 21 -7.01 5.41 -5.17
CA ASP A 21 -7.71 5.32 -6.47
C ASP A 21 -6.97 6.12 -7.57
N ASP A 22 -5.64 6.00 -7.67
CA ASP A 22 -4.87 6.63 -8.73
C ASP A 22 -4.69 5.63 -9.90
N PRO A 23 -5.40 5.82 -11.03
CA PRO A 23 -5.26 4.97 -12.21
C PRO A 23 -3.87 4.99 -12.84
N HIS A 24 -2.93 5.82 -12.33
CA HIS A 24 -1.53 5.88 -12.74
C HIS A 24 -0.57 5.06 -11.86
N ILE A 25 -1.00 3.99 -11.18
CA ILE A 25 -0.05 3.03 -10.60
C ILE A 25 0.92 2.60 -11.70
N ASP A 26 2.15 3.10 -11.62
CA ASP A 26 3.15 2.95 -12.66
C ASP A 26 3.79 1.55 -12.56
N ALA A 27 4.28 1.02 -13.67
CA ALA A 27 4.92 -0.30 -13.71
C ALA A 27 6.04 -0.48 -12.64
N PRO A 28 6.85 0.56 -12.30
CA PRO A 28 7.85 0.49 -11.23
C PRO A 28 7.27 0.24 -9.83
N LEU A 29 6.13 0.83 -9.49
CA LEU A 29 5.49 0.61 -8.18
C LEU A 29 4.98 -0.83 -8.08
N ARG A 30 4.29 -1.33 -9.11
CA ARG A 30 3.86 -2.74 -9.16
C ARG A 30 5.03 -3.70 -9.03
N ALA A 31 6.15 -3.43 -9.70
CA ALA A 31 7.36 -4.24 -9.61
C ALA A 31 8.00 -4.21 -8.20
N THR A 32 7.92 -3.07 -7.50
CA THR A 32 8.43 -2.94 -6.13
C THR A 32 7.58 -3.71 -5.14
N VAL A 33 6.25 -3.52 -5.18
CA VAL A 33 5.30 -4.27 -4.35
C VAL A 33 5.50 -5.76 -4.59
N ARG A 34 5.55 -6.17 -5.87
CA ARG A 34 5.88 -7.53 -6.34
C ARG A 34 7.05 -8.15 -5.61
N ARG A 35 8.18 -7.45 -5.64
CA ARG A 35 9.41 -7.93 -5.01
C ARG A 35 9.25 -8.07 -3.49
N LEU A 36 8.65 -7.09 -2.82
CA LEU A 36 8.46 -7.10 -1.38
C LEU A 36 7.54 -8.25 -0.93
N SER A 37 6.43 -8.46 -1.62
CA SER A 37 5.51 -9.54 -1.26
C SER A 37 6.11 -10.92 -1.54
N THR A 38 6.90 -11.10 -2.60
CA THR A 38 7.65 -12.35 -2.82
C THR A 38 8.63 -12.63 -1.69
N LEU A 39 9.36 -11.60 -1.22
CA LEU A 39 10.28 -11.76 -0.09
C LEU A 39 9.55 -12.09 1.21
N LEU A 40 8.40 -11.45 1.45
CA LEU A 40 7.56 -11.77 2.60
C LEU A 40 7.00 -13.20 2.52
N GLY A 41 6.54 -13.64 1.36
CA GLY A 41 6.06 -15.01 1.15
C GLY A 41 7.12 -16.05 1.48
N ARG A 42 8.36 -15.85 1.02
CA ARG A 42 9.51 -16.70 1.40
C ARG A 42 9.75 -16.70 2.91
N THR A 43 9.76 -15.51 3.52
CA THR A 43 9.96 -15.36 4.96
C THR A 43 8.87 -16.07 5.76
N LEU A 44 7.61 -16.02 5.30
CA LEU A 44 6.50 -16.75 5.92
C LEU A 44 6.68 -18.25 5.80
N ALA A 45 7.06 -18.76 4.63
CA ALA A 45 7.34 -20.17 4.43
C ALA A 45 8.51 -20.67 5.31
N ASP A 46 9.58 -19.87 5.43
CA ASP A 46 10.74 -20.20 6.25
C ASP A 46 10.42 -20.23 7.75
N GLN A 47 9.55 -19.33 8.24
CA GLN A 47 9.25 -19.18 9.67
C GLN A 47 8.05 -19.99 10.15
N HIS A 48 7.05 -20.18 9.29
CA HIS A 48 5.76 -20.78 9.65
C HIS A 48 5.40 -21.99 8.79
N GLY A 49 6.29 -22.41 7.88
CA GLY A 49 6.08 -23.53 6.98
C GLY A 49 5.31 -23.14 5.72
N GLN A 50 5.43 -24.00 4.70
CA GLN A 50 4.77 -23.80 3.40
C GLN A 50 3.25 -23.74 3.51
N GLU A 51 2.66 -24.52 4.41
CA GLU A 51 1.20 -24.55 4.66
C GLU A 51 0.64 -23.16 5.02
N MET A 52 1.42 -22.34 5.71
CA MET A 52 1.00 -20.98 6.05
C MET A 52 0.93 -20.07 4.82
N LEU A 53 1.91 -20.19 3.91
CA LEU A 53 1.91 -19.45 2.65
C LEU A 53 0.75 -19.91 1.76
N ASP A 54 0.50 -21.22 1.71
CA ASP A 54 -0.59 -21.80 0.92
C ASP A 54 -1.96 -21.33 1.43
N LEU A 55 -2.13 -21.25 2.75
CA LEU A 55 -3.35 -20.70 3.37
C LEU A 55 -3.56 -19.23 2.99
N VAL A 56 -2.51 -18.40 3.03
CA VAL A 56 -2.59 -16.98 2.61
C VAL A 56 -3.04 -16.87 1.15
N GLU A 57 -2.44 -17.65 0.25
CA GLU A 57 -2.79 -17.64 -1.18
C GLU A 57 -4.20 -18.14 -1.42
N GLN A 58 -4.61 -19.21 -0.74
CA GLN A 58 -5.96 -19.75 -0.85
C GLN A 58 -7.00 -18.70 -0.45
N VAL A 59 -6.83 -18.06 0.71
CA VAL A 59 -7.77 -17.03 1.19
C VAL A 59 -7.78 -15.82 0.25
N ARG A 60 -6.62 -15.40 -0.26
CA ARG A 60 -6.54 -14.31 -1.24
C ARG A 60 -7.31 -14.63 -2.51
N GLN A 61 -7.09 -15.82 -3.07
CA GLN A 61 -7.72 -16.24 -4.31
C GLN A 61 -9.24 -16.37 -4.17
N LEU A 62 -9.72 -16.97 -3.09
CA LEU A 62 -11.15 -17.09 -2.80
C LEU A 62 -11.81 -15.71 -2.64
N THR A 63 -11.17 -14.81 -1.92
CA THR A 63 -11.70 -13.45 -1.71
C THR A 63 -11.75 -12.67 -3.03
N LYS A 64 -10.75 -12.86 -3.90
CA LYS A 64 -10.72 -12.26 -5.24
C LYS A 64 -11.86 -12.78 -6.10
N GLU A 65 -12.01 -14.10 -6.18
CA GLU A 65 -13.07 -14.73 -6.97
C GLU A 65 -14.46 -14.31 -6.50
N ALA A 66 -14.68 -14.26 -5.18
CA ALA A 66 -15.92 -13.78 -4.60
C ALA A 66 -16.20 -12.30 -4.97
N LYS A 67 -15.18 -11.44 -4.93
CA LYS A 67 -15.30 -10.04 -5.36
C LYS A 67 -15.60 -9.91 -6.85
N SER A 68 -14.98 -10.74 -7.70
CA SER A 68 -15.23 -10.72 -9.15
C SER A 68 -16.59 -11.31 -9.54
N ALA A 69 -17.11 -12.25 -8.75
CA ALA A 69 -18.41 -12.86 -8.98
C ALA A 69 -19.59 -11.96 -8.54
N ASP A 70 -19.34 -10.97 -7.67
CA ASP A 70 -20.35 -10.07 -7.08
C ASP A 70 -21.57 -10.83 -6.52
N SER A 71 -21.29 -11.98 -5.89
CA SER A 71 -22.29 -12.93 -5.42
C SER A 71 -22.21 -13.12 -3.91
N GLU A 72 -23.35 -12.97 -3.24
CA GLU A 72 -23.49 -13.18 -1.79
C GLU A 72 -23.14 -14.62 -1.39
N ALA A 73 -23.43 -15.60 -2.25
CA ALA A 73 -23.06 -17.00 -2.02
C ALA A 73 -21.54 -17.19 -1.98
N SER A 74 -20.80 -16.56 -2.89
CA SER A 74 -19.34 -16.64 -2.91
C SER A 74 -18.72 -15.95 -1.69
N ALA A 75 -19.34 -14.88 -1.18
CA ALA A 75 -18.91 -14.25 0.07
C ALA A 75 -19.16 -15.15 1.29
N GLN A 76 -20.29 -15.87 1.33
CA GLN A 76 -20.61 -16.84 2.39
C GLN A 76 -19.67 -18.05 2.38
N ASP A 77 -19.24 -18.51 1.21
CA ASP A 77 -18.26 -19.59 1.09
C ASP A 77 -16.89 -19.20 1.69
N VAL A 78 -16.45 -17.96 1.43
CA VAL A 78 -15.22 -17.41 2.04
C VAL A 78 -15.36 -17.35 3.57
N GLN A 79 -16.49 -16.83 4.07
CA GLN A 79 -16.73 -16.73 5.51
C GLN A 79 -16.74 -18.11 6.20
N SER A 80 -17.38 -19.09 5.58
CA SER A 80 -17.47 -20.45 6.13
C SER A 80 -16.08 -21.08 6.25
N ARG A 81 -15.23 -20.95 5.23
CA ARG A 81 -13.85 -21.44 5.27
C ARG A 81 -13.00 -20.73 6.32
N LEU A 82 -13.17 -19.42 6.48
CA LEU A 82 -12.46 -18.67 7.52
C LEU A 82 -12.91 -19.07 8.93
N ALA A 83 -14.18 -19.47 9.10
CA ALA A 83 -14.72 -19.93 10.37
C ALA A 83 -14.19 -21.31 10.81
N GLU A 84 -13.65 -22.09 9.89
CA GLU A 84 -13.02 -23.40 10.17
C GLU A 84 -11.58 -23.28 10.67
N LEU A 85 -10.96 -22.11 10.57
CA LEU A 85 -9.58 -21.88 11.01
C LEU A 85 -9.45 -21.94 12.52
N THR A 86 -8.37 -22.55 13.01
CA THR A 86 -8.04 -22.42 14.44
C THR A 86 -7.67 -20.98 14.78
N ILE A 87 -7.75 -20.63 16.06
CA ILE A 87 -7.37 -19.29 16.54
C ILE A 87 -5.92 -18.97 16.17
N GLU A 88 -5.03 -19.96 16.24
CA GLU A 88 -3.62 -19.83 15.87
C GLU A 88 -3.46 -19.52 14.38
N GLN A 89 -4.15 -20.27 13.51
CA GLN A 89 -4.14 -20.05 12.07
C GLN A 89 -4.72 -18.68 11.71
N ALA A 90 -5.88 -18.31 12.27
CA ALA A 90 -6.51 -17.01 12.06
C ALA A 90 -5.60 -15.84 12.51
N THR A 91 -4.90 -16.00 13.64
CA THR A 91 -3.94 -15.02 14.14
C THR A 91 -2.74 -14.88 13.21
N ALA A 92 -2.15 -15.99 12.76
CA ALA A 92 -1.02 -15.99 11.84
C ALA A 92 -1.41 -15.38 10.48
N LEU A 93 -2.59 -15.74 9.97
CA LEU A 93 -3.15 -15.22 8.73
C LEU A 93 -3.36 -13.70 8.78
N THR A 94 -3.96 -13.21 9.87
CA THR A 94 -4.18 -11.77 10.08
C THR A 94 -2.85 -11.02 10.15
N ARG A 95 -1.83 -11.56 10.82
CA ARG A 95 -0.48 -10.98 10.87
C ARG A 95 0.18 -10.95 9.49
N ALA A 96 0.06 -12.02 8.72
CA ALA A 96 0.60 -12.09 7.37
C ALA A 96 -0.02 -10.98 6.49
N PHE A 97 -1.36 -10.89 6.44
CA PHE A 97 -2.04 -9.82 5.69
C PHE A 97 -1.69 -8.42 6.18
N THR A 98 -1.62 -8.21 7.50
CA THR A 98 -1.17 -6.93 8.07
C THR A 98 0.21 -6.54 7.52
N GLN A 99 1.16 -7.47 7.50
CA GLN A 99 2.50 -7.20 6.99
C GLN A 99 2.50 -6.93 5.48
N TYR A 100 1.69 -7.65 4.69
CA TYR A 100 1.51 -7.34 3.26
C TYR A 100 1.00 -5.91 3.05
N PHE A 101 -0.02 -5.48 3.78
CA PHE A 101 -0.57 -4.13 3.69
C PHE A 101 0.45 -3.07 4.10
N LEU A 102 1.18 -3.29 5.18
CA LEU A 102 2.23 -2.35 5.61
C LEU A 102 3.32 -2.19 4.55
N LEU A 103 3.76 -3.28 3.92
CA LEU A 103 4.76 -3.23 2.86
C LEU A 103 4.25 -2.55 1.59
N ALA A 104 3.02 -2.84 1.18
CA ALA A 104 2.38 -2.18 0.03
C ALA A 104 2.27 -0.67 0.26
N ASN A 105 1.77 -0.27 1.43
CA ASN A 105 1.67 1.14 1.81
C ASN A 105 3.05 1.80 1.83
N ALA A 106 4.05 1.19 2.46
CA ALA A 106 5.40 1.75 2.49
C ALA A 106 5.99 1.93 1.08
N ALA A 107 5.81 0.95 0.19
CA ALA A 107 6.27 1.02 -1.19
C ALA A 107 5.59 2.17 -1.95
N GLU A 108 4.28 2.35 -1.79
CA GLU A 108 3.53 3.45 -2.38
C GLU A 108 4.01 4.81 -1.86
N GLN A 109 4.21 4.94 -0.55
CA GLN A 109 4.68 6.20 0.06
C GLN A 109 6.06 6.58 -0.48
N VAL A 110 6.99 5.62 -0.57
CA VAL A 110 8.32 5.85 -1.17
C VAL A 110 8.21 6.23 -2.63
N TYR A 111 7.37 5.52 -3.40
CA TYR A 111 7.12 5.83 -4.81
C TYR A 111 6.56 7.25 -4.98
N ARG A 112 5.56 7.64 -4.19
CA ARG A 112 4.93 8.96 -4.25
C ARG A 112 5.91 10.08 -3.92
N VAL A 113 6.77 9.88 -2.91
CA VAL A 113 7.83 10.84 -2.58
C VAL A 113 8.82 10.99 -3.73
N ARG A 114 9.27 9.88 -4.35
CA ARG A 114 10.17 9.94 -5.51
C ARG A 114 9.54 10.64 -6.70
N ALA A 115 8.28 10.29 -7.02
CA ALA A 115 7.54 10.93 -8.10
C ALA A 115 7.36 12.45 -7.87
N LEU A 116 7.24 12.90 -6.61
CA LEU A 116 7.22 14.33 -6.28
C LEU A 116 8.60 15.00 -6.46
N GLN A 117 9.69 14.28 -6.18
CA GLN A 117 11.06 14.79 -6.31
C GLN A 117 11.56 14.82 -7.76
N GLU A 118 11.13 13.88 -8.58
CA GLU A 118 11.52 13.74 -9.99
C GLU A 118 10.75 14.70 -10.92
N ARG A 119 9.71 15.38 -10.42
CA ARG A 119 8.99 16.40 -11.19
C ARG A 119 9.89 17.62 -11.45
N PRO A 120 10.05 18.05 -12.71
CA PRO A 120 10.83 19.25 -13.03
C PRO A 120 10.29 20.46 -12.26
N SER A 121 11.18 21.34 -11.77
CA SER A 121 10.80 22.52 -10.96
C SER A 121 9.74 23.38 -11.63
N ASP A 122 9.82 23.51 -12.95
CA ASP A 122 8.97 24.38 -13.76
C ASP A 122 7.56 23.79 -13.96
N GLU A 123 7.44 22.49 -13.70
CA GLU A 123 6.19 21.74 -13.65
C GLU A 123 5.69 21.52 -12.21
N SER A 124 6.39 22.00 -11.20
CA SER A 124 5.87 21.97 -9.84
C SER A 124 4.63 22.87 -9.73
N TRP A 125 3.63 22.44 -8.97
CA TRP A 125 2.38 23.18 -8.80
C TRP A 125 2.63 24.58 -8.23
N MET A 126 3.63 24.73 -7.37
CA MET A 126 3.88 25.97 -6.65
C MET A 126 4.38 27.12 -7.55
N PRO A 127 5.43 26.97 -8.39
CA PRO A 127 5.80 27.98 -9.37
C PRO A 127 4.69 28.32 -10.38
N ARG A 128 3.90 27.32 -10.80
CA ARG A 128 2.74 27.57 -11.69
C ARG A 128 1.67 28.42 -11.01
N THR A 129 1.33 28.11 -9.76
CA THR A 129 0.35 28.88 -8.99
C THR A 129 0.84 30.31 -8.75
N VAL A 130 2.11 30.49 -8.38
CA VAL A 130 2.70 31.83 -8.21
C VAL A 130 2.61 32.63 -9.50
N ARG A 131 2.96 32.03 -10.64
CA ARG A 131 2.86 32.69 -11.95
C ARG A 131 1.42 33.05 -12.29
N ALA A 132 0.46 32.14 -12.11
CA ALA A 132 -0.94 32.39 -12.41
C ALA A 132 -1.52 33.54 -11.57
N VAL A 133 -1.22 33.56 -10.27
CA VAL A 133 -1.66 34.64 -9.37
C VAL A 133 -1.02 35.98 -9.75
N HIS A 134 0.27 35.97 -10.11
CA HIS A 134 0.95 37.17 -10.61
C HIS A 134 0.36 37.68 -11.93
N GLU A 135 0.03 36.80 -12.87
CA GLU A 135 -0.58 37.17 -14.15
C GLU A 135 -1.99 37.77 -13.97
N GLU A 136 -2.74 37.30 -12.97
CA GLU A 136 -4.11 37.75 -12.70
C GLU A 136 -4.17 39.02 -11.84
N LEU A 137 -3.36 39.11 -10.78
CA LEU A 137 -3.45 40.15 -9.74
C LEU A 137 -2.23 41.10 -9.70
N GLY A 138 -1.22 40.85 -10.53
CA GLY A 138 0.04 41.59 -10.51
C GLY A 138 0.89 41.31 -9.26
N ALA A 139 2.02 42.01 -9.17
CA ALA A 139 2.98 41.83 -8.08
C ALA A 139 2.43 42.24 -6.70
N GLU A 140 1.67 43.34 -6.63
CA GLU A 140 1.07 43.80 -5.36
C GLU A 140 0.01 42.82 -4.84
N GLY A 141 -0.87 42.33 -5.72
CA GLY A 141 -1.89 41.35 -5.33
C GLY A 141 -1.31 39.99 -4.94
N LEU A 142 -0.23 39.54 -5.61
CA LEU A 142 0.51 38.36 -5.17
C LEU A 142 1.12 38.57 -3.77
N GLN A 143 1.71 39.73 -3.50
CA GLN A 143 2.31 40.02 -2.18
C GLN A 143 1.25 40.00 -1.08
N GLU A 144 0.09 40.63 -1.29
CA GLU A 144 -1.02 40.62 -0.33
C GLU A 144 -1.56 39.19 -0.08
N ALA A 145 -1.65 38.36 -1.13
CA ALA A 145 -2.06 36.97 -1.01
C ALA A 145 -1.05 36.13 -0.19
N VAL A 146 0.24 36.39 -0.34
CA VAL A 146 1.29 35.73 0.47
C VAL A 146 1.25 36.21 1.91
N ASP A 147 1.08 37.52 2.14
CA ASP A 147 1.05 38.12 3.47
C ASP A 147 -0.17 37.67 4.30
N SER A 148 -1.27 37.31 3.62
CA SER A 148 -2.50 36.82 4.25
C SER A 148 -2.59 35.29 4.38
N LEU A 149 -1.63 34.54 3.82
CA LEU A 149 -1.65 33.08 3.83
C LEU A 149 -1.37 32.53 5.25
N ASP A 150 -2.37 31.88 5.84
CA ASP A 150 -2.25 31.20 7.14
C ASP A 150 -2.65 29.72 7.01
N VAL A 151 -1.70 28.82 7.23
CA VAL A 151 -1.90 27.37 7.19
C VAL A 151 -1.65 26.78 8.57
N ARG A 152 -2.69 26.24 9.20
CA ARG A 152 -2.61 25.61 10.52
C ARG A 152 -2.92 24.13 10.44
N LEU A 153 -1.92 23.30 10.69
CA LEU A 153 -2.08 21.86 10.77
C LEU A 153 -2.51 21.46 12.20
N ILE A 154 -3.67 20.85 12.32
CA ILE A 154 -4.18 20.30 13.59
C ILE A 154 -4.05 18.79 13.52
N PHE A 155 -3.10 18.24 14.28
CA PHE A 155 -2.94 16.80 14.40
C PHE A 155 -4.01 16.24 15.33
N THR A 156 -4.76 15.27 14.82
CA THR A 156 -5.76 14.54 15.60
C THR A 156 -5.24 13.14 15.91
N ALA A 157 -5.78 12.52 16.96
CA ALA A 157 -5.56 11.11 17.18
C ALA A 157 -6.22 10.30 16.04
N HIS A 158 -5.52 9.30 15.52
CA HIS A 158 -6.13 8.36 14.58
C HIS A 158 -7.04 7.39 15.36
N PRO A 159 -8.33 7.22 14.98
CA PRO A 159 -9.32 6.52 15.79
C PRO A 159 -9.04 5.02 15.99
N THR A 160 -8.19 4.42 15.14
CA THR A 160 -7.94 2.97 15.13
C THR A 160 -6.47 2.59 15.09
N GLU A 161 -5.54 3.55 15.01
CA GLU A 161 -4.16 3.28 14.65
C GLU A 161 -3.18 3.91 15.65
N ALA A 162 -3.07 3.29 16.83
CA ALA A 162 -1.95 3.53 17.73
C ALA A 162 -0.70 2.79 17.18
N SER A 163 -0.17 3.25 16.04
CA SER A 163 1.06 2.71 15.49
C SER A 163 2.20 2.90 16.49
N ARG A 164 2.72 1.81 17.06
CA ARG A 164 3.87 1.88 17.97
C ARG A 164 5.05 2.52 17.24
N ARG A 165 5.68 3.51 17.87
CA ARG A 165 6.86 4.22 17.34
C ARG A 165 7.96 3.27 16.85
N ALA A 166 8.15 2.13 17.51
CA ALA A 166 9.12 1.11 17.12
C ALA A 166 8.85 0.49 15.73
N VAL A 167 7.57 0.33 15.35
CA VAL A 167 7.16 -0.17 14.02
C VAL A 167 7.41 0.91 12.97
N LEU A 168 7.02 2.15 13.25
CA LEU A 168 7.26 3.28 12.35
C LEU A 168 8.74 3.49 12.06
N THR A 169 9.63 3.28 13.03
CA THR A 169 11.08 3.37 12.82
C THR A 169 11.61 2.30 11.88
N LYS A 170 11.00 1.10 11.83
CA LYS A 170 11.42 0.02 10.92
C LYS A 170 10.94 0.23 9.48
N LEU A 171 9.94 1.10 9.29
CA LEU A 171 9.37 1.44 7.99
C LEU A 171 10.00 2.69 7.36
N ARG A 172 10.86 3.42 8.09
CA ARG A 172 11.70 4.51 7.57
C ARG A 172 12.97 3.98 6.93
#